data_AF-A0A537WHM4-F1
#
_entry.id   AF-A0A537WHM4-F1
#
_cell.length_a   1.000
_cell.length_b   1.000
_cell.length_c   1.000
_cell.angle_alpha   90.00
_cell.angle_beta   90.00
_cell.angle_gamma   90.00
#
_symmetry.space_group_name_H-M   'P 1'
#
loop_
_entity.id
_entity.type
_entity.pdbx_description
1 polymer ?
#
loop_
_entity_poly.entity_id
_entity_poly.type
_entity_poly.pdbx_seq_one_letter_code
_entity_poly.pdbx_strand_id
1 'polypeptide(L)'
;MGIAGTVLHTSLLGARKEAPVGTVVEMETRSAWPSPRSESAPPDESVLPSRLRVLIADDEPDVRETLMSVVDGDPGLELAGVAEDAEEAVEVARVTRPDVALLDVSMPGGGGTRAALGIGWRSPRTHMVALSLHDDRATIVDMIRAGATGYVVKGASCEEILDALRWAAQGRGYFPLDVVRTLAGEDGAVPETAWLDRSEVPHVVRPRAVPPGAPGRQLGRVVIDTDAREVYVDGVEVELTRLEFDLLETLTARPRVVLTRTKLLELVWGPNWFGDDRVVDVHISSLRRKLGDDPQSPRFIQTVRGVGYRIGDGS
;
A
#
# COMPACT_ATOMS: atom_id res chain seq x y z
N MET A 1 -11.66 74.63 21.96
CA MET A 1 -10.79 75.58 22.68
C MET A 1 -10.24 74.84 23.89
N GLY A 2 -8.96 74.48 23.86
CA GLY A 2 -8.26 73.69 24.87
C GLY A 2 -6.83 73.53 24.38
N ILE A 3 -5.91 74.25 25.02
CA ILE A 3 -4.56 74.59 24.56
C ILE A 3 -3.54 74.09 25.58
N ALA A 4 -2.36 73.73 25.06
CA ALA A 4 -1.04 73.52 25.69
C ALA A 4 -0.82 72.20 26.47
N GLY A 5 0.33 71.50 26.37
CA GLY A 5 1.59 71.71 25.62
C GLY A 5 2.46 70.44 25.68
N THR A 6 3.11 70.02 24.57
CA THR A 6 4.57 70.11 24.26
C THR A 6 5.46 69.27 25.20
N VAL A 7 6.32 68.31 24.79
CA VAL A 7 7.48 68.41 23.87
C VAL A 7 7.89 67.03 23.30
N LEU A 8 8.43 67.08 22.07
CA LEU A 8 9.00 66.03 21.20
C LEU A 8 10.38 65.49 21.63
N HIS A 9 10.68 64.22 21.33
CA HIS A 9 11.83 63.86 20.47
C HIS A 9 11.76 62.41 19.94
N THR A 10 12.53 62.19 18.88
CA THR A 10 12.33 61.31 17.73
C THR A 10 13.29 60.11 17.73
N SER A 11 12.84 59.02 17.08
CA SER A 11 13.59 58.11 16.17
C SER A 11 14.54 57.00 16.68
N LEU A 12 14.13 55.76 16.34
CA LEU A 12 14.83 54.73 15.52
C LEU A 12 16.21 54.18 15.96
N LEU A 13 16.30 52.89 16.33
CA LEU A 13 16.82 51.77 15.52
C LEU A 13 16.84 50.46 16.36
N GLY A 14 16.64 49.31 15.72
CA GLY A 14 16.33 48.04 16.38
C GLY A 14 17.50 47.16 16.85
N ALA A 15 17.15 46.04 17.48
CA ALA A 15 17.94 44.81 17.54
C ALA A 15 17.06 43.62 17.99
N ARG A 16 17.41 42.43 17.48
CA ARG A 16 16.71 41.13 17.56
C ARG A 16 16.90 40.40 18.90
N LYS A 17 16.01 39.39 19.11
CA LYS A 17 16.15 38.15 19.93
C LYS A 17 16.23 38.39 21.45
N GLU A 18 15.45 37.74 22.30
CA GLU A 18 15.38 36.28 22.53
C GLU A 18 14.03 35.85 23.14
N ALA A 19 13.54 34.65 22.78
CA ALA A 19 12.39 33.99 23.43
C ALA A 19 12.90 33.00 24.51
N PRO A 20 12.21 32.86 25.66
CA PRO A 20 12.74 32.09 26.77
C PRO A 20 12.67 30.58 26.52
N VAL A 21 13.70 29.92 27.04
CA VAL A 21 14.03 28.51 26.98
C VAL A 21 12.98 27.65 27.72
N GLY A 22 12.53 26.61 27.02
CA GLY A 22 12.42 25.24 27.53
C GLY A 22 11.39 24.95 28.63
N THR A 23 10.16 24.63 28.23
CA THR A 23 9.41 23.58 28.92
C THR A 23 9.54 22.32 28.09
N VAL A 24 10.34 21.37 28.57
CA VAL A 24 10.39 20.01 28.05
C VAL A 24 9.02 19.41 28.36
N VAL A 25 8.19 19.25 27.34
CA VAL A 25 7.04 18.35 27.40
C VAL A 25 7.58 17.00 26.99
N GLU A 26 7.84 16.13 27.97
CA GLU A 26 7.97 14.70 27.73
C GLU A 26 6.67 14.21 27.09
N MET A 27 6.68 14.09 25.76
CA MET A 27 5.66 13.33 25.05
C MET A 27 5.99 11.86 25.28
N GLU A 28 5.37 11.27 26.31
CA GLU A 28 5.21 9.83 26.40
C GLU A 28 4.54 9.34 25.11
N THR A 29 5.32 8.76 24.20
CA THR A 29 4.83 8.01 23.06
C THR A 29 4.22 6.71 23.56
N ARG A 30 2.98 6.79 24.01
CA ARG A 30 2.14 5.61 24.28
C ARG A 30 2.01 4.83 22.96
N SER A 31 2.42 3.56 23.03
CA SER A 31 2.27 2.53 21.99
C SER A 31 0.90 2.65 21.29
N ALA A 32 0.94 2.85 19.97
CA ALA A 32 -0.24 2.94 19.10
C ALA A 32 -0.66 1.57 18.52
N TRP A 33 -0.02 0.48 18.96
CA TRP A 33 -0.37 -0.89 18.59
C TRP A 33 -1.43 -1.43 19.58
N PRO A 34 -2.62 -1.86 19.14
CA PRO A 34 -3.56 -2.52 20.03
C PRO A 34 -3.00 -3.90 20.42
N SER A 35 -2.69 -4.11 21.70
CA SER A 35 -2.27 -5.41 22.21
C SER A 35 -3.41 -6.44 22.07
N PRO A 36 -3.17 -7.62 21.48
CA PRO A 36 -4.19 -8.66 21.42
C PRO A 36 -4.36 -9.29 22.82
N ARG A 37 -5.41 -8.90 23.55
CA ARG A 37 -5.86 -9.67 24.73
C ARG A 37 -6.93 -10.69 24.33
N SER A 38 -6.52 -11.95 24.44
CA SER A 38 -7.23 -13.24 24.59
C SER A 38 -8.76 -13.30 24.36
N GLU A 39 -9.19 -14.16 23.43
CA GLU A 39 -9.94 -15.40 23.75
C GLU A 39 -10.21 -16.25 22.48
N SER A 40 -9.72 -17.48 22.45
CA SER A 40 -10.45 -18.69 21.98
C SER A 40 -9.57 -19.95 22.09
N ALA A 41 -10.23 -21.09 22.30
CA ALA A 41 -9.70 -22.42 22.63
C ALA A 41 -8.54 -22.92 21.73
N PRO A 42 -7.67 -23.83 22.23
CA PRO A 42 -6.58 -24.37 21.42
C PRO A 42 -7.15 -25.11 20.19
N PRO A 43 -6.69 -24.81 18.97
CA PRO A 43 -7.10 -25.57 17.80
C PRO A 43 -6.52 -26.99 17.86
N ASP A 44 -7.26 -27.93 17.29
CA ASP A 44 -6.89 -29.34 17.06
C ASP A 44 -5.46 -29.45 16.49
N GLU A 45 -4.57 -30.16 17.20
CA GLU A 45 -3.13 -30.30 16.89
C GLU A 45 -2.83 -31.07 15.57
N SER A 46 -3.85 -31.51 14.83
CA SER A 46 -3.69 -32.38 13.65
C SER A 46 -3.51 -31.67 12.30
N VAL A 47 -3.50 -30.33 12.25
CA VAL A 47 -3.07 -29.55 11.07
C VAL A 47 -2.24 -28.36 11.56
N LEU A 48 -0.91 -28.52 11.67
CA LEU A 48 -0.05 -27.36 11.82
C LEU A 48 -0.27 -26.46 10.59
N PRO A 49 -0.66 -25.19 10.73
CA PRO A 49 -0.74 -24.29 9.58
C PRO A 49 0.62 -24.29 8.88
N SER A 50 0.63 -24.39 7.55
CA SER A 50 1.85 -24.24 6.77
C SER A 50 2.55 -22.96 7.21
N ARG A 51 3.84 -23.05 7.55
CA ARG A 51 4.63 -21.90 7.97
C ARG A 51 4.52 -20.81 6.92
N LEU A 52 4.40 -19.57 7.40
CA LEU A 52 4.29 -18.42 6.53
C LEU A 52 5.64 -18.13 5.88
N ARG A 53 5.69 -18.13 4.55
CA ARG A 53 6.94 -18.01 3.79
C ARG A 53 7.26 -16.56 3.49
N VAL A 54 8.38 -16.07 4.02
CA VAL A 54 8.77 -14.65 4.02
C VAL A 54 9.94 -14.40 3.07
N LEU A 55 9.81 -13.40 2.20
CA LEU A 55 10.92 -12.79 1.48
C LEU A 55 11.35 -11.51 2.21
N ILE A 56 12.64 -11.29 2.38
CA ILE A 56 13.21 -10.03 2.89
C ILE A 56 14.02 -9.37 1.78
N ALA A 57 13.73 -8.13 1.45
CA ALA A 57 14.53 -7.33 0.51
C ALA A 57 14.98 -6.03 1.18
N ASP A 58 16.29 -5.89 1.40
CA ASP A 58 16.93 -4.71 2.00
C ASP A 58 18.39 -4.65 1.53
N ASP A 59 18.86 -3.49 1.06
CA ASP A 59 20.23 -3.33 0.55
C ASP A 59 21.27 -3.25 1.69
N GLU A 60 20.84 -2.96 2.92
CA GLU A 60 21.70 -2.90 4.09
C GLU A 60 21.90 -4.30 4.69
N PRO A 61 23.13 -4.87 4.64
CA PRO A 61 23.38 -6.25 5.08
C PRO A 61 23.06 -6.48 6.56
N ASP A 62 23.39 -5.51 7.42
CA ASP A 62 23.16 -5.60 8.87
C ASP A 62 21.66 -5.59 9.21
N VAL A 63 20.86 -4.81 8.46
CA VAL A 63 19.39 -4.78 8.62
C VAL A 63 18.81 -6.10 8.17
N ARG A 64 19.24 -6.61 7.00
CA ARG A 64 18.79 -7.90 6.47
C ARG A 64 19.09 -9.06 7.42
N GLU A 65 20.29 -9.12 8.01
CA GLU A 65 20.66 -10.14 9.01
C GLU A 65 19.79 -10.06 10.27
N THR A 66 19.48 -8.84 10.73
CA THR A 66 18.59 -8.61 11.87
C THR A 66 17.18 -9.12 11.57
N LEU A 67 16.63 -8.80 10.39
CA LEU A 67 15.30 -9.24 9.96
C LEU A 67 15.23 -10.76 9.77
N MET A 68 16.28 -11.37 9.23
CA MET A 68 16.39 -12.84 9.14
C MET A 68 16.33 -13.47 10.52
N SER A 69 17.04 -12.91 11.50
CA SER A 69 17.01 -13.38 12.89
C SER A 69 15.62 -13.28 13.52
N VAL A 70 14.85 -12.23 13.18
CA VAL A 70 13.44 -12.09 13.62
C VAL A 70 12.56 -13.19 13.03
N VAL A 71 12.70 -13.47 11.73
CA VAL A 71 11.94 -14.52 11.03
C VAL A 71 12.30 -15.91 11.56
N ASP A 72 13.59 -16.22 11.71
CA ASP A 72 14.08 -17.52 12.21
C ASP A 72 13.69 -17.76 13.67
N GLY A 73 13.52 -16.70 14.45
CA GLY A 73 13.08 -16.77 15.84
C GLY A 73 11.61 -17.18 16.02
N ASP A 74 10.79 -17.13 14.96
CA ASP A 74 9.36 -17.42 15.03
C ASP A 74 9.01 -18.79 14.39
N PRO A 75 8.45 -19.74 15.14
CA PRO A 75 8.17 -21.08 14.62
C PRO A 75 7.05 -21.13 13.57
N GLY A 76 6.26 -20.05 13.44
CA GLY A 76 5.19 -19.90 12.46
C GLY A 76 5.64 -19.27 11.14
N LEU A 77 6.89 -18.84 11.03
CA LEU A 77 7.48 -18.26 9.84
C LEU A 77 8.56 -19.17 9.24
N GLU A 78 8.83 -19.00 7.95
CA GLU A 78 9.92 -19.63 7.22
C GLU A 78 10.53 -18.60 6.26
N LEU A 79 11.85 -18.45 6.27
CA LEU A 79 12.54 -17.61 5.30
C LEU A 79 12.52 -18.29 3.92
N ALA A 80 11.75 -17.71 2.98
CA ALA A 80 11.65 -18.19 1.61
C ALA A 80 12.85 -17.75 0.76
N GLY A 81 13.42 -16.59 1.06
CA GLY A 81 14.56 -16.02 0.37
C GLY A 81 14.89 -14.62 0.85
N VAL A 82 16.02 -14.12 0.37
CA VAL A 82 16.52 -12.77 0.66
C VAL A 82 16.93 -12.10 -0.65
N ALA A 83 16.90 -10.77 -0.66
CA ALA A 83 17.36 -9.97 -1.78
C ALA A 83 18.05 -8.69 -1.30
N GLU A 84 19.05 -8.23 -2.04
CA GLU A 84 19.73 -6.95 -1.80
C GLU A 84 19.22 -5.82 -2.70
N ASP A 85 18.48 -6.15 -3.75
CA ASP A 85 17.89 -5.16 -4.66
C ASP A 85 16.55 -5.60 -5.25
N ALA A 86 15.98 -4.72 -6.08
CA ALA A 86 14.69 -4.94 -6.72
C ALA A 86 14.67 -6.09 -7.74
N GLU A 87 15.74 -6.28 -8.50
CA GLU A 87 15.79 -7.31 -9.54
C GLU A 87 15.84 -8.70 -8.88
N GLU A 88 16.70 -8.84 -7.88
CA GLU A 88 16.80 -10.06 -7.08
C GLU A 88 15.49 -10.33 -6.33
N ALA A 89 14.86 -9.33 -5.72
CA ALA A 89 13.60 -9.51 -4.99
C ALA A 89 12.49 -10.06 -5.91
N VAL A 90 12.40 -9.56 -7.14
CA VAL A 90 11.41 -10.02 -8.13
C VAL A 90 11.70 -11.45 -8.57
N GLU A 91 12.97 -11.79 -8.82
CA GLU A 91 13.35 -13.13 -9.24
C GLU A 91 13.15 -14.16 -8.14
N VAL A 92 13.56 -13.83 -6.90
CA VAL A 92 13.34 -14.67 -5.73
C VAL A 92 11.85 -14.86 -5.49
N ALA A 93 11.03 -13.81 -5.57
CA ALA A 93 9.58 -13.94 -5.42
C ALA A 93 8.97 -14.83 -6.51
N ARG A 94 9.42 -14.71 -7.76
CA ARG A 94 8.95 -15.52 -8.89
C ARG A 94 9.20 -17.01 -8.66
N VAL A 95 10.40 -17.35 -8.20
CA VAL A 95 10.85 -18.75 -8.01
C VAL A 95 10.26 -19.33 -6.74
N THR A 96 10.37 -18.60 -5.63
CA THR A 96 10.04 -19.13 -4.30
C THR A 96 8.56 -18.98 -3.99
N ARG A 97 7.84 -18.04 -4.61
CA ARG A 97 6.43 -17.70 -4.34
C ARG A 97 6.17 -17.55 -2.85
N PRO A 98 6.77 -16.53 -2.20
CA PRO A 98 6.56 -16.29 -0.78
C PRO A 98 5.13 -15.83 -0.55
N ASP A 99 4.62 -16.06 0.66
CA ASP A 99 3.31 -15.59 1.07
C ASP A 99 3.35 -14.07 1.35
N VAL A 100 4.46 -13.59 1.90
CA VAL A 100 4.68 -12.17 2.20
C VAL A 100 6.12 -11.75 1.91
N ALA A 101 6.30 -10.52 1.42
CA ALA A 101 7.59 -9.88 1.22
C ALA A 101 7.70 -8.62 2.09
N LEU A 102 8.76 -8.52 2.88
CA LEU A 102 9.17 -7.32 3.59
C LEU A 102 10.17 -6.57 2.71
N LEU A 103 9.82 -5.37 2.26
CA LEU A 103 10.55 -4.63 1.25
C LEU A 103 11.02 -3.30 1.81
N ASP A 104 12.33 -3.07 1.84
CA ASP A 104 12.87 -1.74 2.10
C ASP A 104 12.43 -0.76 1.00
N VAL A 105 11.91 0.38 1.45
CA VAL A 105 11.52 1.47 0.55
C VAL A 105 12.73 2.24 0.02
N SER A 106 13.84 2.25 0.76
CA SER A 106 15.02 3.08 0.49
C SER A 106 16.08 2.41 -0.39
N MET A 107 15.80 1.24 -0.97
CA MET A 107 16.71 0.56 -1.88
C MET A 107 17.13 1.48 -3.07
N PRO A 108 18.43 1.51 -3.44
CA PRO A 108 18.96 2.38 -4.49
C PRO A 108 18.19 2.34 -5.82
N GLY A 109 18.14 3.49 -6.49
CA GLY A 109 17.46 3.64 -7.79
C GLY A 109 15.95 3.40 -7.73
N GLY A 110 15.29 3.78 -6.62
CA GLY A 110 13.86 3.55 -6.43
C GLY A 110 13.51 2.05 -6.34
N GLY A 111 14.40 1.26 -5.75
CA GLY A 111 14.32 -0.19 -5.73
C GLY A 111 13.04 -0.71 -5.05
N GLY A 112 12.60 -0.11 -3.94
CA GLY A 112 11.42 -0.57 -3.20
C GLY A 112 10.16 -0.62 -4.05
N THR A 113 9.83 0.49 -4.73
CA THR A 113 8.66 0.58 -5.61
C THR A 113 8.79 -0.33 -6.83
N ARG A 114 9.98 -0.41 -7.44
CA ARG A 114 10.25 -1.33 -8.58
C ARG A 114 10.08 -2.79 -8.16
N ALA A 115 10.58 -3.16 -6.99
CA ALA A 115 10.41 -4.49 -6.41
C ALA A 115 8.92 -4.79 -6.19
N ALA A 116 8.18 -3.87 -5.56
CA ALA A 116 6.76 -4.07 -5.29
C ALA A 116 5.93 -4.27 -6.58
N LEU A 117 6.16 -3.45 -7.61
CA LEU A 117 5.51 -3.63 -8.91
C LEU A 117 5.89 -4.96 -9.56
N GLY A 118 7.18 -5.29 -9.62
CA GLY A 118 7.65 -6.52 -10.24
C GLY A 118 7.17 -7.79 -9.52
N ILE A 119 7.15 -7.79 -8.18
CA ILE A 119 6.62 -8.87 -7.36
C ILE A 119 5.11 -9.00 -7.58
N GLY A 120 4.37 -7.90 -7.57
CA GLY A 120 2.95 -7.89 -7.86
C GLY A 120 2.60 -8.56 -9.20
N TRP A 121 3.48 -8.48 -10.20
CA TRP A 121 3.29 -9.11 -11.50
C TRP A 121 3.80 -10.56 -11.58
N ARG A 122 4.97 -10.85 -11.00
CA ARG A 122 5.62 -12.16 -11.13
C ARG A 122 5.19 -13.16 -10.06
N SER A 123 4.66 -12.66 -8.95
CA SER A 123 4.10 -13.43 -7.84
C SER A 123 2.84 -12.74 -7.28
N PRO A 124 1.72 -12.73 -8.04
CA PRO A 124 0.51 -11.95 -7.72
C PRO A 124 -0.22 -12.37 -6.42
N ARG A 125 0.22 -13.47 -5.79
CA ARG A 125 -0.29 -13.93 -4.48
C ARG A 125 0.56 -13.46 -3.31
N THR A 126 1.77 -12.94 -3.56
CA THR A 126 2.65 -12.43 -2.52
C THR A 126 2.12 -11.10 -2.00
N HIS A 127 1.92 -11.03 -0.69
CA HIS A 127 1.59 -9.81 0.03
C HIS A 127 2.86 -8.99 0.29
N MET A 128 2.73 -7.68 0.43
CA MET A 128 3.91 -6.80 0.55
C MET A 128 3.78 -5.89 1.76
N VAL A 129 4.85 -5.80 2.54
CA VAL A 129 5.00 -4.90 3.68
C VAL A 129 6.17 -3.98 3.36
N ALA A 130 5.91 -2.67 3.34
CA ALA A 130 6.96 -1.67 3.17
C ALA A 130 7.71 -1.49 4.50
N LEU A 131 9.03 -1.46 4.44
CA LEU A 131 9.93 -1.19 5.56
C LEU A 131 10.65 0.15 5.30
N SER A 132 10.59 1.10 6.23
CA SER A 132 11.06 2.46 5.98
C SER A 132 11.66 3.11 7.21
N LEU A 133 12.77 3.84 7.05
CA LEU A 133 13.22 4.81 8.04
C LEU A 133 12.19 5.97 8.07
N HIS A 134 11.79 6.41 9.27
CA HIS A 134 10.73 7.40 9.47
C HIS A 134 10.73 8.58 8.46
N ASP A 135 9.52 8.99 8.04
CA ASP A 135 9.15 10.25 7.37
C ASP A 135 9.38 10.40 5.85
N ASP A 136 9.63 9.32 5.10
CA ASP A 136 9.52 9.38 3.64
C ASP A 136 8.08 9.09 3.15
N ARG A 137 7.20 10.07 3.37
CA ARG A 137 5.77 9.96 3.01
C ARG A 137 5.56 9.73 1.51
N ALA A 138 6.38 10.31 0.66
CA ALA A 138 6.25 10.16 -0.79
C ALA A 138 6.51 8.71 -1.19
N THR A 139 7.62 8.12 -0.73
CA THR A 139 7.96 6.74 -1.08
C THR A 139 6.98 5.72 -0.49
N ILE A 140 6.40 5.98 0.69
CA ILE A 140 5.35 5.11 1.24
C ILE A 140 4.08 5.16 0.40
N VAL A 141 3.68 6.36 -0.07
CA VAL A 141 2.56 6.55 -0.99
C VAL A 141 2.78 5.74 -2.28
N ASP A 142 4.02 5.71 -2.78
CA ASP A 142 4.41 4.94 -3.95
C ASP A 142 4.27 3.43 -3.72
N MET A 143 4.70 2.95 -2.57
CA MET A 143 4.55 1.54 -2.19
C MET A 143 3.07 1.12 -2.09
N ILE A 144 2.22 1.96 -1.50
CA ILE A 144 0.77 1.71 -1.43
C ILE A 144 0.19 1.60 -2.83
N ARG A 145 0.52 2.53 -3.73
CA ARG A 145 0.05 2.50 -5.12
C ARG A 145 0.59 1.28 -5.89
N ALA A 146 1.80 0.83 -5.59
CA ALA A 146 2.37 -0.39 -6.14
C ALA A 146 1.67 -1.67 -5.63
N GLY A 147 0.83 -1.57 -4.60
CA GLY A 147 0.04 -2.67 -4.06
C GLY A 147 0.52 -3.20 -2.72
N ALA A 148 1.40 -2.47 -2.02
CA ALA A 148 1.75 -2.80 -0.65
C ALA A 148 0.46 -2.92 0.20
N THR A 149 0.48 -3.88 1.10
CA THR A 149 -0.63 -4.17 2.02
C THR A 149 -0.35 -3.65 3.42
N GLY A 150 0.92 -3.51 3.83
CA GLY A 150 1.28 -2.99 5.15
C GLY A 150 2.52 -2.12 5.12
N TYR A 151 2.79 -1.46 6.25
CA TYR A 151 3.94 -0.60 6.48
C TYR A 151 4.52 -0.84 7.88
N VAL A 152 5.86 -0.86 7.98
CA VAL A 152 6.63 -0.98 9.21
C VAL A 152 7.80 0.00 9.18
N VAL A 153 8.14 0.57 10.33
CA VAL A 153 9.30 1.45 10.48
C VAL A 153 10.58 0.63 10.73
N LYS A 154 11.70 0.96 10.07
CA LYS A 154 13.05 0.46 10.43
C LYS A 154 13.36 0.86 11.88
N GLY A 155 13.53 -0.14 12.75
CA GLY A 155 13.67 0.06 14.21
C GLY A 155 12.43 -0.28 15.03
N ALA A 156 11.35 -0.76 14.38
CA ALA A 156 10.24 -1.41 15.07
C ALA A 156 10.72 -2.62 15.88
N SER A 157 9.97 -2.96 16.92
CA SER A 157 10.22 -4.15 17.72
C SER A 157 10.02 -5.43 16.91
N CYS A 158 10.63 -6.54 17.35
CA CYS A 158 10.43 -7.84 16.71
C CYS A 158 8.95 -8.21 16.62
N GLU A 159 8.16 -7.94 17.67
CA GLU A 159 6.72 -8.23 17.72
C GLU A 159 5.95 -7.46 16.65
N GLU A 160 6.25 -6.16 16.47
CA GLU A 160 5.60 -5.33 15.44
C GLU A 160 5.90 -5.81 14.01
N ILE A 161 7.14 -6.25 13.74
CA ILE A 161 7.52 -6.83 12.44
C ILE A 161 6.76 -8.14 12.21
N LEU A 162 6.73 -9.04 13.20
CA LEU A 162 6.06 -10.33 13.11
C LEU A 162 4.55 -10.17 12.87
N ASP A 163 3.92 -9.25 13.58
CA ASP A 163 2.49 -8.99 13.42
C ASP A 163 2.19 -8.39 12.04
N ALA A 164 3.00 -7.45 11.55
CA ALA A 164 2.83 -6.88 10.21
C ALA A 164 2.94 -7.95 9.12
N LEU A 165 3.90 -8.87 9.23
CA LEU A 165 4.06 -10.00 8.29
C LEU A 165 2.82 -10.91 8.29
N ARG A 166 2.35 -11.31 9.48
CA ARG A 166 1.18 -12.19 9.63
C ARG A 166 -0.10 -11.54 9.14
N TRP A 167 -0.28 -10.24 9.41
CA TRP A 167 -1.43 -9.50 8.95
C TRP A 167 -1.42 -9.40 7.42
N ALA A 168 -0.30 -8.94 6.84
CA ALA A 168 -0.16 -8.83 5.40
C ALA A 168 -0.46 -10.15 4.71
N ALA A 169 0.11 -11.26 5.16
CA ALA A 169 -0.12 -12.57 4.58
C ALA A 169 -1.57 -13.08 4.64
N GLN A 170 -2.35 -12.61 5.61
CA GLN A 170 -3.79 -12.90 5.68
C GLN A 170 -4.61 -11.96 4.80
N GLY A 171 -3.96 -11.18 3.94
CA GLY A 171 -4.58 -10.10 3.16
C GLY A 171 -4.97 -8.90 3.99
N ARG A 172 -4.49 -8.80 5.23
CA ARG A 172 -4.81 -7.70 6.14
C ARG A 172 -3.79 -6.61 6.01
N GLY A 173 -4.27 -5.38 5.90
CA GLY A 173 -3.37 -4.25 5.77
C GLY A 173 -3.41 -3.26 6.93
N TYR A 174 -2.37 -2.45 7.00
CA TYR A 174 -2.20 -1.40 7.99
C TYR A 174 -1.43 -0.23 7.38
N PHE A 175 -2.04 0.96 7.35
CA PHE A 175 -1.38 2.21 6.97
C PHE A 175 -1.64 3.30 8.02
N PRO A 176 -0.60 4.00 8.51
CA PRO A 176 -0.77 5.17 9.37
C PRO A 176 -1.70 6.22 8.75
N LEU A 177 -2.51 6.87 9.60
CA LEU A 177 -3.57 7.80 9.17
C LEU A 177 -3.04 9.04 8.43
N ASP A 178 -1.86 9.54 8.81
CA ASP A 178 -1.18 10.68 8.20
C ASP A 178 -0.71 10.37 6.76
N VAL A 179 -0.26 9.14 6.50
CA VAL A 179 0.04 8.67 5.14
C VAL A 179 -1.23 8.66 4.28
N VAL A 180 -2.35 8.17 4.83
CA VAL A 180 -3.61 8.14 4.08
C VAL A 180 -4.19 9.54 3.82
N ARG A 181 -4.00 10.50 4.74
CA ARG A 181 -4.38 11.91 4.49
C ARG A 181 -3.57 12.56 3.40
N THR A 182 -2.29 12.22 3.31
CA THR A 182 -1.41 12.65 2.20
C THR A 182 -1.92 12.09 0.87
N LEU A 183 -2.33 10.82 0.84
CA LEU A 183 -2.96 10.19 -0.34
C LEU A 183 -4.29 10.85 -0.72
N ALA A 184 -5.07 11.29 0.26
CA ALA A 184 -6.35 11.97 0.08
C ALA A 184 -6.21 13.42 -0.42
N GLY A 185 -4.99 13.95 -0.51
CA GLY A 185 -4.70 15.31 -0.95
C GLY A 185 -4.99 16.40 0.09
N GLU A 186 -5.12 16.05 1.37
CA GLU A 186 -5.46 17.00 2.43
C GLU A 186 -4.26 17.80 2.95
N ASP A 187 -3.04 17.26 2.89
CA ASP A 187 -1.81 17.88 3.42
C ASP A 187 -0.88 18.47 2.34
N GLY A 188 -1.45 18.77 1.16
CA GLY A 188 -0.71 19.16 -0.04
C GLY A 188 -0.59 17.99 -0.99
N ALA A 189 -1.16 18.14 -2.19
CA ALA A 189 -1.17 17.09 -3.20
C ALA A 189 0.27 16.71 -3.58
N VAL A 190 0.66 15.46 -3.30
CA VAL A 190 1.79 14.86 -4.02
C VAL A 190 1.35 14.81 -5.49
N PRO A 191 2.07 15.48 -6.43
CA PRO A 191 1.64 15.57 -7.80
C PRO A 191 1.36 14.18 -8.38
N GLU A 192 0.17 14.01 -8.96
CA GLU A 192 -0.26 12.81 -9.67
C GLU A 192 0.69 12.43 -10.84
N THR A 193 1.61 13.32 -11.17
CA THR A 193 2.58 13.26 -12.27
C THR A 193 4.03 13.04 -11.85
N ALA A 194 4.36 12.96 -10.56
CA ALA A 194 5.74 12.73 -10.07
C ALA A 194 6.23 11.27 -10.23
N TRP A 195 5.53 10.47 -11.03
CA TRP A 195 5.71 9.03 -11.15
C TRP A 195 6.61 8.76 -12.35
N LEU A 196 7.76 8.11 -12.05
CA LEU A 196 8.77 7.52 -12.93
C LEU A 196 8.75 8.01 -14.39
N ASP A 197 9.86 8.57 -14.84
CA ASP A 197 10.15 8.64 -16.27
C ASP A 197 9.73 7.31 -16.92
N ARG A 198 8.69 7.38 -17.77
CA ARG A 198 7.94 6.24 -18.30
C ARG A 198 8.79 5.32 -19.19
N SER A 199 10.05 5.67 -19.36
CA SER A 199 11.07 4.91 -20.05
C SER A 199 11.63 3.73 -19.21
N GLU A 200 11.52 3.77 -17.88
CA GLU A 200 12.24 2.82 -17.00
C GLU A 200 11.36 1.88 -16.16
N VAL A 201 10.04 2.13 -16.07
CA VAL A 201 9.11 1.12 -15.55
C VAL A 201 8.74 0.22 -16.72
N PRO A 202 9.08 -1.07 -16.71
CA PRO A 202 8.76 -1.94 -17.82
C PRO A 202 7.23 -2.04 -17.93
N HIS A 203 6.63 -1.23 -18.81
CA HIS A 203 5.39 -1.59 -19.49
C HIS A 203 5.72 -2.78 -20.38
N VAL A 204 5.91 -3.95 -19.79
CA VAL A 204 5.95 -5.18 -20.56
C VAL A 204 4.51 -5.52 -20.85
N VAL A 205 3.92 -4.81 -21.81
CA VAL A 205 2.78 -5.36 -22.54
C VAL A 205 3.29 -6.68 -23.10
N ARG A 206 2.96 -7.79 -22.45
CA ARG A 206 3.00 -9.09 -23.08
C ARG A 206 1.66 -9.16 -23.79
N PRO A 207 1.59 -9.00 -25.12
CA PRO A 207 0.37 -9.34 -25.83
C PRO A 207 0.22 -10.86 -25.76
N ARG A 208 -0.33 -11.35 -24.65
CA ARG A 208 -0.90 -12.69 -24.61
C ARG A 208 -2.32 -12.52 -25.12
N ALA A 209 -2.58 -13.10 -26.28
CA ALA A 209 -3.96 -13.15 -26.78
C ALA A 209 -4.81 -13.95 -25.78
N VAL A 210 -6.04 -13.50 -25.55
CA VAL A 210 -7.05 -14.25 -24.80
C VAL A 210 -7.06 -15.70 -25.31
N PRO A 211 -6.81 -16.71 -24.46
CA PRO A 211 -6.97 -18.10 -24.87
C PRO A 211 -8.40 -18.30 -25.40
N PRO A 212 -8.61 -18.85 -26.61
CA PRO A 212 -9.94 -19.07 -27.14
C PRO A 212 -10.77 -19.91 -26.15
N GLY A 213 -11.86 -19.35 -25.63
CA GLY A 213 -12.74 -20.02 -24.67
C GLY A 213 -12.33 -19.89 -23.20
N ALA A 214 -11.42 -18.97 -22.84
CA ALA A 214 -11.13 -18.66 -21.44
C ALA A 214 -12.43 -18.24 -20.70
N PRO A 215 -12.85 -18.98 -19.65
CA PRO A 215 -14.00 -18.60 -18.86
C PRO A 215 -13.71 -17.28 -18.15
N GLY A 216 -14.53 -16.27 -18.35
CA GLY A 216 -14.30 -14.97 -17.74
C GLY A 216 -15.54 -14.10 -17.70
N ARG A 217 -15.63 -13.21 -16.70
CA ARG A 217 -16.70 -12.21 -16.64
C ARG A 217 -16.42 -11.14 -17.69
N GLN A 218 -17.42 -10.86 -18.52
CA GLN A 218 -17.34 -9.83 -19.54
C GLN A 218 -18.07 -8.57 -19.10
N LEU A 219 -17.42 -7.42 -19.26
CA LEU A 219 -17.92 -6.09 -18.96
C LEU A 219 -17.59 -5.15 -20.13
N GLY A 220 -18.49 -5.05 -21.10
CA GLY A 220 -18.22 -4.36 -22.36
C GLY A 220 -16.97 -4.91 -23.05
N ARG A 221 -15.95 -4.06 -23.19
CA ARG A 221 -14.63 -4.41 -23.75
C ARG A 221 -13.65 -5.07 -22.77
N VAL A 222 -14.01 -5.17 -21.49
CA VAL A 222 -13.18 -5.75 -20.45
C VAL A 222 -13.55 -7.22 -20.27
N VAL A 223 -12.55 -8.10 -20.27
CA VAL A 223 -12.69 -9.52 -19.95
C VAL A 223 -11.84 -9.84 -18.74
N ILE A 224 -12.41 -10.51 -17.74
CA ILE A 224 -11.74 -10.86 -16.48
C ILE A 224 -11.75 -12.37 -16.32
N ASP A 225 -10.58 -12.98 -16.39
CA ASP A 225 -10.36 -14.38 -16.04
C ASP A 225 -10.01 -14.45 -14.54
N THR A 226 -10.97 -14.89 -13.73
CA THR A 226 -10.82 -14.95 -12.27
C THR A 226 -9.86 -16.05 -11.83
N ASP A 227 -9.79 -17.15 -12.58
CA ASP A 227 -8.99 -18.31 -12.21
C ASP A 227 -7.51 -18.06 -12.53
N ALA A 228 -7.25 -17.45 -13.70
CA ALA A 228 -5.91 -17.02 -14.10
C ALA A 228 -5.47 -15.71 -13.43
N ARG A 229 -6.42 -14.93 -12.89
CA ARG A 229 -6.22 -13.55 -12.41
C ARG A 229 -5.68 -12.61 -13.50
N GLU A 230 -6.19 -12.78 -14.71
CA GLU A 230 -5.79 -12.00 -15.89
C GLU A 230 -6.95 -11.08 -16.31
N VAL A 231 -6.63 -9.87 -16.77
CA VAL A 231 -7.62 -8.89 -17.23
C VAL A 231 -7.22 -8.40 -18.62
N TYR A 232 -8.20 -8.32 -19.51
CA TYR A 232 -8.01 -7.91 -20.89
C TYR A 232 -8.93 -6.74 -21.21
N VAL A 233 -8.41 -5.71 -21.89
CA VAL A 233 -9.18 -4.57 -22.40
C VAL A 233 -8.99 -4.50 -23.91
N ASP A 234 -10.08 -4.54 -24.68
CA ASP A 234 -10.03 -4.59 -26.14
C ASP A 234 -9.15 -5.77 -26.65
N GLY A 235 -9.13 -6.88 -25.90
CA GLY A 235 -8.35 -8.08 -26.19
C GLY A 235 -6.86 -8.00 -25.84
N VAL A 236 -6.39 -6.89 -25.27
CA VAL A 236 -5.01 -6.70 -24.80
C VAL A 236 -4.95 -6.89 -23.30
N GLU A 237 -4.03 -7.71 -22.80
CA GLU A 237 -3.82 -7.91 -21.38
C GLU A 237 -3.42 -6.59 -20.70
N VAL A 238 -4.08 -6.28 -19.59
CA VAL A 238 -3.81 -5.12 -18.73
C VAL A 238 -3.33 -5.64 -17.38
N GLU A 239 -2.08 -5.30 -17.05
CA GLU A 239 -1.46 -5.74 -15.79
C GLU A 239 -2.02 -4.95 -14.59
N LEU A 240 -2.81 -5.64 -13.76
CA LEU A 240 -3.31 -5.12 -12.49
C LEU A 240 -2.40 -5.57 -11.33
N THR A 241 -2.29 -4.72 -10.30
CA THR A 241 -1.73 -5.16 -9.02
C THR A 241 -2.71 -6.11 -8.34
N ARG A 242 -2.24 -6.84 -7.31
CA ARG A 242 -3.10 -7.74 -6.52
C ARG A 242 -4.37 -7.04 -6.01
N LEU A 243 -4.20 -5.86 -5.40
CA LEU A 243 -5.32 -5.10 -4.81
C LEU A 243 -6.26 -4.52 -5.88
N GLU A 244 -5.72 -4.07 -7.02
CA GLU A 244 -6.55 -3.62 -8.15
C GLU A 244 -7.40 -4.76 -8.72
N PHE A 245 -6.80 -5.95 -8.87
CA PHE A 245 -7.53 -7.13 -9.31
C PHE A 245 -8.62 -7.53 -8.30
N ASP A 246 -8.27 -7.61 -7.01
CA ASP A 246 -9.21 -7.99 -5.96
C ASP A 246 -10.38 -7.00 -5.84
N LEU A 247 -10.13 -5.70 -6.02
CA LEU A 247 -11.18 -4.68 -6.13
C LEU A 247 -12.08 -4.90 -7.34
N LEU A 248 -11.49 -5.13 -8.52
CA LEU A 248 -12.24 -5.36 -9.75
C LEU A 248 -13.10 -6.63 -9.65
N GLU A 249 -12.54 -7.73 -9.15
CA GLU A 249 -13.23 -8.99 -8.89
C GLU A 249 -14.39 -8.78 -7.90
N THR A 250 -14.14 -8.06 -6.81
CA THR A 250 -15.13 -7.77 -5.76
C THR A 250 -16.32 -6.98 -6.30
N LEU A 251 -16.04 -5.94 -7.09
CA LEU A 251 -17.05 -5.09 -7.73
C LEU A 251 -17.85 -5.87 -8.79
N THR A 252 -17.17 -6.64 -9.63
CA THR A 252 -17.81 -7.41 -10.71
C THR A 252 -18.58 -8.63 -10.21
N ALA A 253 -18.23 -9.16 -9.03
CA ALA A 253 -18.99 -10.22 -8.37
C ALA A 253 -20.37 -9.76 -7.90
N ARG A 254 -20.58 -8.45 -7.79
CA ARG A 254 -21.82 -7.86 -7.25
C ARG A 254 -22.34 -6.75 -8.18
N PRO A 255 -22.79 -7.10 -9.40
CA PRO A 255 -23.31 -6.11 -10.35
C PRO A 255 -24.44 -5.28 -9.72
N ARG A 256 -24.45 -3.97 -9.99
CA ARG A 256 -25.45 -3.00 -9.52
C ARG A 256 -25.47 -2.73 -8.00
N VAL A 257 -24.66 -3.42 -7.21
CA VAL A 257 -24.53 -3.15 -5.77
C VAL A 257 -23.54 -2.01 -5.55
N VAL A 258 -23.93 -1.03 -4.75
CA VAL A 258 -22.99 -0.01 -4.25
C VAL A 258 -22.28 -0.57 -3.03
N LEU A 259 -20.96 -0.74 -3.15
CA LEU A 259 -20.11 -1.11 -2.03
C LEU A 259 -19.53 0.16 -1.42
N THR A 260 -19.69 0.31 -0.11
CA THR A 260 -19.05 1.40 0.64
C THR A 260 -17.54 1.19 0.68
N ARG A 261 -16.77 2.26 0.95
CA ARG A 261 -15.31 2.14 1.13
C ARG A 261 -14.96 1.16 2.24
N THR A 262 -15.63 1.26 3.39
CA THR A 262 -15.51 0.30 4.49
C THR A 262 -15.81 -1.13 4.04
N LYS A 263 -16.83 -1.34 3.22
CA LYS A 263 -17.15 -2.69 2.74
C LYS A 263 -16.12 -3.23 1.74
N LEU A 264 -15.57 -2.36 0.88
CA LEU A 264 -14.47 -2.73 -0.01
C LEU A 264 -13.21 -3.07 0.78
N LEU A 265 -12.90 -2.29 1.82
CA LEU A 265 -11.84 -2.61 2.77
C LEU A 265 -12.02 -3.99 3.40
N GLU A 266 -13.19 -4.26 3.99
CA GLU A 266 -13.47 -5.56 4.61
C GLU A 266 -13.32 -6.74 3.65
N LEU A 267 -13.71 -6.56 2.38
CA LEU A 267 -13.71 -7.63 1.38
C LEU A 267 -12.35 -7.87 0.73
N VAL A 268 -11.53 -6.82 0.56
CA VAL A 268 -10.24 -6.89 -0.14
C VAL A 268 -9.04 -6.87 0.81
N TRP A 269 -9.14 -6.12 1.91
CA TRP A 269 -8.13 -6.03 2.98
C TRP A 269 -8.55 -6.76 4.27
N GLY A 270 -9.74 -7.36 4.34
CA GLY A 270 -10.18 -8.13 5.51
C GLY A 270 -10.83 -7.31 6.64
N PRO A 271 -11.53 -7.97 7.57
CA PRO A 271 -12.41 -7.35 8.56
C PRO A 271 -11.69 -6.56 9.68
N ASN A 272 -10.38 -6.72 9.82
CA ASN A 272 -9.56 -6.09 10.87
C ASN A 272 -8.58 -5.05 10.29
N TRP A 273 -8.91 -4.47 9.14
CA TRP A 273 -8.16 -3.36 8.56
C TRP A 273 -8.11 -2.18 9.55
N PHE A 274 -6.89 -1.71 9.85
CA PHE A 274 -6.64 -0.52 10.67
C PHE A 274 -6.03 0.56 9.77
N GLY A 275 -6.82 1.60 9.48
CA GLY A 275 -6.41 2.73 8.64
C GLY A 275 -7.62 3.44 8.05
N ASP A 276 -7.37 4.48 7.27
CA ASP A 276 -8.42 5.32 6.66
C ASP A 276 -8.95 4.71 5.35
N ASP A 277 -10.26 4.86 5.13
CA ASP A 277 -10.99 4.22 4.06
C ASP A 277 -10.69 4.78 2.66
N ARG A 278 -10.01 5.94 2.60
CA ARG A 278 -9.60 6.60 1.37
C ARG A 278 -8.46 5.90 0.65
N VAL A 279 -7.77 4.94 1.28
CA VAL A 279 -6.82 4.07 0.55
C VAL A 279 -7.51 3.34 -0.61
N VAL A 280 -8.81 3.04 -0.48
CA VAL A 280 -9.62 2.47 -1.56
C VAL A 280 -9.62 3.39 -2.79
N ASP A 281 -9.71 4.70 -2.59
CA ASP A 281 -9.82 5.68 -3.67
C ASP A 281 -8.54 5.72 -4.52
N VAL A 282 -7.39 5.50 -3.89
CA VAL A 282 -6.08 5.41 -4.56
C VAL A 282 -6.06 4.25 -5.55
N HIS A 283 -6.45 3.06 -5.09
CA HIS A 283 -6.49 1.88 -5.95
C HIS A 283 -7.60 1.95 -6.99
N ILE A 284 -8.76 2.55 -6.68
CA ILE A 284 -9.81 2.79 -7.67
C ILE A 284 -9.35 3.76 -8.76
N SER A 285 -8.63 4.83 -8.40
CA SER A 285 -8.08 5.78 -9.37
C SER A 285 -7.09 5.09 -10.31
N SER A 286 -6.16 4.31 -9.75
CA SER A 286 -5.19 3.55 -10.55
C SER A 286 -5.88 2.53 -11.46
N LEU A 287 -6.85 1.77 -10.93
CA LEU A 287 -7.63 0.79 -11.67
C LEU A 287 -8.40 1.43 -12.83
N ARG A 288 -9.09 2.55 -12.61
CA ARG A 288 -9.79 3.29 -13.69
C ARG A 288 -8.85 3.67 -14.83
N ARG A 289 -7.69 4.23 -14.50
CA ARG A 289 -6.66 4.60 -15.49
C ARG A 289 -6.22 3.38 -16.32
N LYS A 290 -5.96 2.24 -15.67
CA LYS A 290 -5.56 1.00 -16.34
C LYS A 290 -6.66 0.43 -17.24
N LEU A 291 -7.93 0.59 -16.86
CA LEU A 291 -9.09 0.20 -17.68
C LEU A 291 -9.46 1.23 -18.77
N GLY A 292 -8.79 2.39 -18.80
CA GLY A 292 -9.15 3.53 -19.65
C GLY A 292 -10.56 4.07 -19.34
N ASP A 293 -10.94 4.08 -18.06
CA ASP A 293 -12.20 4.57 -17.53
C ASP A 293 -12.07 6.03 -17.08
N ASP A 294 -12.78 6.95 -17.74
CA ASP A 294 -12.73 8.37 -17.38
C ASP A 294 -13.54 8.62 -16.10
N PRO A 295 -12.96 9.16 -15.02
CA PRO A 295 -13.70 9.46 -13.79
C PRO A 295 -14.83 10.49 -13.98
N GLN A 296 -14.77 11.35 -15.01
CA GLN A 296 -15.84 12.30 -15.33
C GLN A 296 -16.97 11.66 -16.13
N SER A 297 -16.69 10.55 -16.81
CA SER A 297 -17.67 9.79 -17.60
C SER A 297 -17.46 8.28 -17.43
N PRO A 298 -17.68 7.74 -16.22
CA PRO A 298 -17.29 6.37 -15.88
C PRO A 298 -18.22 5.34 -16.51
N ARG A 299 -17.64 4.45 -17.31
CA ARG A 299 -18.29 3.30 -17.95
C ARG A 299 -18.20 2.05 -17.08
N PHE A 300 -17.07 1.86 -16.41
CA PHE A 300 -16.78 0.63 -15.67
C PHE A 300 -16.94 0.79 -14.17
N ILE A 301 -16.31 1.79 -13.55
CA ILE A 301 -16.34 1.98 -12.09
C ILE A 301 -17.03 3.30 -11.82
N GLN A 302 -18.26 3.25 -11.27
CA GLN A 302 -19.06 4.44 -11.01
C GLN A 302 -18.90 4.89 -9.56
N THR A 303 -18.64 6.19 -9.36
CA THR A 303 -18.63 6.78 -8.01
C THR A 303 -20.05 7.15 -7.61
N VAL A 304 -20.53 6.58 -6.50
CA VAL A 304 -21.75 7.04 -5.82
C VAL A 304 -21.31 7.98 -4.71
N ARG A 305 -21.41 9.29 -4.98
CA ARG A 305 -20.92 10.35 -4.07
C ARG A 305 -21.48 10.16 -2.66
N GLY A 306 -20.60 10.22 -1.66
CA GLY A 306 -20.94 10.04 -0.25
C GLY A 306 -21.23 8.59 0.17
N VAL A 307 -21.17 7.62 -0.73
CA VAL A 307 -21.47 6.21 -0.42
C VAL A 307 -20.28 5.30 -0.74
N GLY A 308 -19.79 5.29 -1.97
CA GLY A 308 -18.72 4.40 -2.40
C GLY A 308 -18.71 4.14 -3.90
N TYR A 309 -18.49 2.89 -4.29
CA TYR A 309 -18.28 2.51 -5.68
C TYR A 309 -19.22 1.36 -6.10
N ARG A 310 -19.58 1.34 -7.38
CA ARG A 310 -20.26 0.21 -7.99
C ARG A 310 -19.69 -0.07 -9.37
N ILE A 311 -19.84 -1.30 -9.84
CA ILE A 311 -19.55 -1.63 -11.22
C ILE A 311 -20.69 -1.14 -12.14
N GLY A 312 -20.33 -0.49 -13.24
CA GLY A 312 -21.19 -0.20 -14.39
C GLY A 312 -21.34 -1.43 -15.28
N ASP A 313 -21.85 -1.24 -16.49
CA ASP A 313 -21.97 -2.29 -17.51
C ASP A 313 -20.94 -2.15 -18.66
N GLY A 314 -20.13 -1.09 -18.64
CA GLY A 314 -19.14 -0.81 -19.66
C GLY A 314 -19.69 -0.16 -20.93
N SER A 315 -20.96 0.29 -20.91
CA SER A 315 -21.61 1.02 -22.01
C SER A 315 -21.50 2.54 -21.90
#